data_AF-A0A7E5WJ87-F1
#
_entry.id   AF-A0A7E5WJ87-F1
#
_cell.length_a   1.000
_cell.length_b   1.000
_cell.length_c   1.000
_cell.angle_alpha   90.00
_cell.angle_beta   90.00
_cell.angle_gamma   90.00
#
_symmetry.space_group_name_H-M   'P 1'
#
loop_
_entity.id
_entity.type
_entity.pdbx_description
1 polymer ?
#
loop_
_entity_poly.entity_id
_entity_poly.type
_entity_poly.pdbx_seq_one_letter_code
_entity_poly.pdbx_strand_id
1 'polypeptide(L)'
;MLLKTLVFSLLAVAVLADDDKLQILRNYVRTQCANNNAEDKYESIEAAGKTFVECVKSIIDIPTIQREIEEAKPNGALDEVFKKYCAKSPQLKGCIHTLLTAVQPCVDSAAQNQMLSAQNSTDQLIDFVCYKDGDRIALFIAEEGPQCFQSKAEEIRTCLTTAKSSFSDLESVKKLSLAQKCAKYDELSSCIVTKLEGCDTPTPGNMAESLFRYVRKGSFCNADAKA
;
A
#
# COMPACT_ATOMS: atom_id res chain seq x y z
N MET A 1 -10.76 -0.51 -10.12
CA MET A 1 -9.32 -0.21 -10.30
C MET A 1 -8.87 1.09 -9.66
N LEU A 2 -9.60 2.20 -9.88
CA LEU A 2 -9.42 3.43 -9.11
C LEU A 2 -9.53 3.20 -7.60
N LEU A 3 -10.24 2.15 -7.18
CA LEU A 3 -10.39 1.71 -5.79
C LEU A 3 -9.10 1.21 -5.12
N LYS A 4 -8.17 0.53 -5.83
CA LYS A 4 -6.93 0.03 -5.19
C LYS A 4 -5.92 1.15 -5.00
N THR A 5 -5.80 2.02 -6.01
CA THR A 5 -5.14 3.31 -5.83
C THR A 5 -5.87 4.11 -4.77
N LEU A 6 -7.21 4.12 -4.72
CA LEU A 6 -7.98 4.80 -3.66
C LEU A 6 -7.62 4.30 -2.29
N VAL A 7 -7.66 3.00 -2.03
CA VAL A 7 -7.45 2.43 -0.69
C VAL A 7 -6.02 2.63 -0.25
N PHE A 8 -5.02 2.34 -1.10
CA PHE A 8 -3.62 2.57 -0.74
C PHE A 8 -3.27 4.06 -0.63
N SER A 9 -3.84 4.92 -1.49
CA SER A 9 -3.68 6.37 -1.35
C SER A 9 -4.52 6.95 -0.20
N LEU A 10 -5.67 6.38 0.16
CA LEU A 10 -6.47 6.72 1.35
C LEU A 10 -5.67 6.41 2.61
N LEU A 11 -5.08 5.21 2.69
CA LEU A 11 -4.25 4.79 3.81
C LEU A 11 -2.99 5.66 3.94
N ALA A 12 -2.31 5.94 2.82
CA ALA A 12 -1.11 6.79 2.83
C ALA A 12 -1.45 8.28 3.07
N VAL A 13 -2.53 8.81 2.49
CA VAL A 13 -2.94 10.22 2.63
C VAL A 13 -3.54 10.48 4.01
N ALA A 14 -4.36 9.59 4.55
CA ALA A 14 -4.94 9.78 5.89
C ALA A 14 -3.89 9.74 7.01
N VAL A 15 -2.77 9.05 6.78
CA VAL A 15 -1.68 8.93 7.77
C VAL A 15 -0.56 9.95 7.55
N LEU A 16 -0.31 10.39 6.31
CA LEU A 16 0.91 11.14 5.94
C LEU A 16 0.68 12.45 5.16
N ALA A 17 -0.55 12.89 4.88
CA ALA A 17 -0.77 14.05 4.00
C ALA A 17 -1.20 15.35 4.68
N ASP A 18 -0.77 16.46 4.08
CA ASP A 18 -1.21 17.83 4.39
C ASP A 18 -2.70 18.06 4.05
N ASP A 19 -3.30 19.09 4.66
CA ASP A 19 -4.73 19.42 4.61
C ASP A 19 -5.31 19.48 3.17
N ASP A 20 -4.53 19.93 2.18
CA ASP A 20 -4.95 20.06 0.79
C ASP A 20 -5.28 18.69 0.14
N LYS A 21 -4.48 17.66 0.42
CA LYS A 21 -4.71 16.31 -0.12
C LYS A 21 -5.91 15.64 0.55
N LEU A 22 -6.18 15.98 1.81
CA LEU A 22 -7.34 15.51 2.56
C LEU A 22 -8.65 16.07 1.95
N GLN A 23 -8.66 17.34 1.52
CA GLN A 23 -9.81 17.92 0.82
C GLN A 23 -10.09 17.28 -0.53
N ILE A 24 -9.06 17.05 -1.35
CA ILE A 24 -9.21 16.36 -2.65
C ILE A 24 -9.85 14.99 -2.43
N LEU A 25 -9.39 14.27 -1.42
CA LEU A 25 -9.91 12.96 -1.08
C LEU A 25 -11.38 13.01 -0.61
N ARG A 26 -11.73 13.96 0.26
CA ARG A 26 -13.12 14.19 0.70
C ARG A 26 -14.06 14.45 -0.47
N ASN A 27 -13.66 15.32 -1.40
CA ASN A 27 -14.45 15.64 -2.58
C ASN A 27 -14.63 14.42 -3.49
N TYR A 28 -13.57 13.62 -3.65
CA TYR A 28 -13.65 12.39 -4.43
C TYR A 28 -14.63 11.38 -3.83
N VAL A 29 -14.55 11.13 -2.51
CA VAL A 29 -15.46 10.21 -1.81
C VAL A 29 -16.91 10.69 -1.97
N ARG A 30 -17.17 11.99 -1.80
CA ARG A 30 -18.51 12.57 -1.98
C ARG A 30 -19.07 12.29 -3.38
N THR A 31 -18.26 12.51 -4.41
CA THR A 31 -18.66 12.24 -5.81
C THR A 31 -18.93 10.76 -6.05
N GLN A 32 -18.11 9.85 -5.48
CA GLN A 32 -18.34 8.41 -5.63
C GLN A 32 -19.61 7.93 -4.91
N CYS A 33 -19.86 8.43 -3.70
CA CYS A 33 -21.11 8.17 -2.99
C CYS A 33 -22.32 8.63 -3.81
N ALA A 34 -22.24 9.83 -4.41
CA ALA A 34 -23.32 10.36 -5.23
C ALA A 34 -23.58 9.51 -6.49
N ASN A 35 -22.53 9.09 -7.18
CA ASN A 35 -22.66 8.23 -8.36
C ASN A 35 -23.26 6.86 -8.03
N ASN A 36 -23.28 6.44 -6.76
CA ASN A 36 -23.80 5.16 -6.31
C ASN A 36 -25.07 5.26 -5.45
N ASN A 37 -25.72 6.44 -5.41
CA ASN A 37 -26.92 6.71 -4.60
C ASN A 37 -26.71 6.43 -3.10
N ALA A 38 -25.53 6.76 -2.58
CA ALA A 38 -25.12 6.54 -1.20
C ALA A 38 -24.65 7.85 -0.52
N GLU A 39 -25.18 9.00 -0.95
CA GLU A 39 -24.85 10.32 -0.40
C GLU A 39 -25.10 10.40 1.10
N ASP A 40 -26.13 9.70 1.59
CA ASP A 40 -26.49 9.61 3.01
C ASP A 40 -25.42 8.90 3.85
N LYS A 41 -24.48 8.18 3.22
CA LYS A 41 -23.38 7.48 3.90
C LYS A 41 -22.12 8.32 4.06
N TYR A 42 -22.06 9.50 3.44
CA TYR A 42 -20.85 10.32 3.43
C TYR A 42 -20.35 10.68 4.83
N GLU A 43 -21.23 11.14 5.73
CA GLU A 43 -20.85 11.50 7.11
C GLU A 43 -20.33 10.29 7.90
N SER A 44 -20.94 9.12 7.70
CA SER A 44 -20.49 7.87 8.31
C SER A 44 -19.09 7.48 7.83
N ILE A 45 -18.76 7.75 6.56
CA ILE A 45 -17.42 7.48 6.00
C ILE A 45 -16.39 8.47 6.54
N GLU A 46 -16.74 9.75 6.69
CA GLU A 46 -15.85 10.72 7.33
C GLU A 46 -15.56 10.34 8.78
N ALA A 47 -16.56 9.88 9.53
CA ALA A 47 -16.40 9.37 10.88
C ALA A 47 -15.51 8.11 10.92
N ALA A 48 -15.71 7.18 9.99
CA ALA A 48 -14.86 5.99 9.85
C ALA A 48 -13.41 6.36 9.50
N GLY A 49 -13.21 7.40 8.67
CA GLY A 49 -11.88 7.94 8.36
C GLY A 49 -11.16 8.49 9.59
N LYS A 50 -11.85 9.26 10.44
CA LYS A 50 -11.30 9.75 11.71
C LYS A 50 -10.96 8.60 12.66
N THR A 51 -11.89 7.67 12.82
CA THR A 51 -11.71 6.46 13.64
C THR A 51 -10.51 5.64 13.16
N PHE A 52 -10.34 5.51 11.84
CA PHE A 52 -9.19 4.84 11.26
C PHE A 52 -7.87 5.51 11.64
N VAL A 53 -7.78 6.84 11.51
CA VAL A 53 -6.58 7.60 11.89
C VAL A 53 -6.26 7.42 13.37
N GLU A 54 -7.25 7.51 14.25
CA GLU A 54 -7.09 7.29 15.69
C GLU A 54 -6.64 5.86 15.99
N CYS A 55 -7.23 4.88 15.31
CA CYS A 55 -6.88 3.47 15.42
C CYS A 55 -5.41 3.24 15.03
N VAL A 56 -4.95 3.78 13.90
CA VAL A 56 -3.54 3.68 13.48
C VAL A 56 -2.60 4.40 14.45
N LYS A 57 -2.95 5.60 14.91
CA LYS A 57 -2.13 6.35 15.89
C LYS A 57 -2.00 5.63 17.23
N SER A 58 -2.98 4.83 17.64
CA SER A 58 -2.88 3.99 18.85
C SER A 58 -1.89 2.82 18.69
N ILE A 59 -1.58 2.46 17.45
CA ILE A 59 -0.70 1.34 17.11
C ILE A 59 0.73 1.84 16.89
N ILE A 60 0.88 2.86 16.04
CA ILE A 60 2.15 3.39 15.55
C ILE A 60 2.22 4.89 15.82
N ASP A 61 3.20 5.30 16.61
CA ASP A 61 3.68 6.66 16.67
C ASP A 61 4.94 6.77 15.80
N ILE A 62 4.85 7.52 14.69
CA ILE A 62 5.92 7.58 13.66
C ILE A 62 7.24 8.13 14.22
N PRO A 63 7.25 9.24 15.00
CA PRO A 63 8.49 9.71 15.61
C PRO A 63 9.10 8.70 16.58
N THR A 64 8.28 8.00 17.38
CA THR A 64 8.76 7.00 18.33
C THR A 64 9.38 5.80 17.63
N ILE A 65 8.71 5.22 16.62
CA ILE A 65 9.27 4.06 15.90
C ILE A 65 10.56 4.41 15.16
N GLN A 66 10.65 5.62 14.57
CA GLN A 66 11.88 6.10 13.94
C GLN A 66 13.02 6.18 14.93
N ARG A 67 12.78 6.75 16.12
CA ARG A 67 13.78 6.80 17.19
C ARG A 67 14.19 5.40 17.66
N GLU A 68 13.24 4.50 17.86
CA GLU A 68 13.52 3.11 18.27
C GLU A 68 14.34 2.37 17.21
N ILE A 69 14.07 2.58 15.92
CA ILE A 69 14.86 2.01 14.81
C ILE A 69 16.29 2.54 14.85
N GLU A 70 16.50 3.85 14.96
CA GLU A 70 17.85 4.44 14.97
C GLU A 70 18.67 4.00 16.20
N GLU A 71 18.03 3.82 17.36
CA GLU A 71 18.66 3.29 18.58
C GLU A 71 18.99 1.79 18.47
N ALA A 72 18.14 1.01 17.79
CA ALA A 72 18.29 -0.44 17.66
C ALA A 72 19.09 -0.89 16.42
N LYS A 73 19.30 -0.01 15.44
CA LYS A 73 20.12 -0.31 14.26
C LYS A 73 21.57 -0.68 14.62
N PRO A 74 22.32 0.08 15.46
CA PRO A 74 23.73 -0.21 15.73
C PRO A 74 23.95 -1.43 16.64
N ASN A 75 22.96 -1.84 17.43
CA ASN A 75 23.07 -2.99 18.34
C ASN A 75 22.46 -4.28 17.79
N GLY A 76 21.86 -4.23 16.58
CA GLY A 76 21.27 -5.39 15.91
C GLY A 76 19.92 -5.85 16.49
N ALA A 77 19.23 -5.01 17.28
CA ALA A 77 17.97 -5.35 17.95
C ALA A 77 16.71 -4.84 17.22
N LEU A 78 16.77 -4.68 15.89
CA LEU A 78 15.64 -4.19 15.09
C LEU A 78 14.44 -5.14 15.13
N ASP A 79 14.67 -6.44 15.24
CA ASP A 79 13.63 -7.46 15.39
C ASP A 79 12.81 -7.24 16.67
N GLU A 80 13.44 -6.87 17.79
CA GLU A 80 12.73 -6.56 19.04
C GLU A 80 11.82 -5.33 18.90
N VAL A 81 12.25 -4.34 18.12
CA VAL A 81 11.43 -3.16 17.79
C VAL A 81 10.21 -3.62 16.98
N PHE A 82 10.43 -4.29 15.85
CA PHE A 82 9.33 -4.68 14.96
C PHE A 82 8.38 -5.70 15.60
N LYS A 83 8.87 -6.56 16.49
CA LYS A 83 8.04 -7.51 17.25
C LYS A 83 6.92 -6.82 18.00
N LYS A 84 7.21 -5.68 18.65
CA LYS A 84 6.21 -4.89 19.41
C LYS A 84 5.08 -4.39 18.50
N TYR A 85 5.42 -3.91 17.31
CA TYR A 85 4.45 -3.39 16.34
C TYR A 85 3.70 -4.50 15.62
N CYS A 86 4.39 -5.58 15.26
CA CYS A 86 3.81 -6.74 14.59
C CYS A 86 2.85 -7.54 15.50
N ALA A 87 3.05 -7.52 16.81
CA ALA A 87 2.07 -8.03 17.77
C ALA A 87 0.71 -7.30 17.68
N LYS A 88 0.70 -6.03 17.25
CA LYS A 88 -0.52 -5.24 17.02
C LYS A 88 -1.07 -5.38 15.60
N SER A 89 -0.46 -6.20 14.74
CA SER A 89 -0.94 -6.41 13.37
C SER A 89 -2.43 -6.82 13.28
N PRO A 90 -3.02 -7.63 14.18
CA PRO A 90 -4.45 -7.92 14.12
C PRO A 90 -5.32 -6.68 14.34
N GLN A 91 -4.90 -5.79 15.24
CA GLN A 91 -5.60 -4.51 15.47
C GLN A 91 -5.52 -3.63 14.22
N LEU A 92 -4.35 -3.55 13.59
CA LEU A 92 -4.14 -2.76 12.37
C LEU A 92 -5.03 -3.26 11.22
N LYS A 93 -5.08 -4.58 10.99
CA LYS A 93 -5.99 -5.19 10.01
C LYS A 93 -7.44 -4.83 10.30
N GLY A 94 -7.84 -4.88 11.57
CA GLY A 94 -9.17 -4.44 12.03
C GLY A 94 -9.48 -2.97 11.69
N CYS A 95 -8.52 -2.06 11.91
CA CYS A 95 -8.68 -0.64 11.54
C CYS A 95 -8.99 -0.51 10.04
N ILE A 96 -8.20 -1.20 9.20
CA ILE A 96 -8.31 -1.13 7.74
C ILE A 96 -9.63 -1.74 7.27
N HIS A 97 -10.00 -2.91 7.78
CA HIS A 97 -11.27 -3.57 7.44
C HIS A 97 -12.48 -2.70 7.77
N THR A 98 -12.48 -2.06 8.94
CA THR A 98 -13.56 -1.15 9.35
C THR A 98 -13.71 0.02 8.38
N LEU A 99 -12.60 0.65 7.98
CA LEU A 99 -12.64 1.73 6.98
C LEU A 99 -13.15 1.25 5.63
N LEU A 100 -12.67 0.10 5.16
CA LEU A 100 -13.07 -0.46 3.87
C LEU A 100 -14.55 -0.83 3.84
N THR A 101 -15.08 -1.43 4.92
CA THR A 101 -16.50 -1.72 5.04
C THR A 101 -17.35 -0.44 5.02
N ALA A 102 -16.88 0.64 5.66
CA ALA A 102 -17.60 1.91 5.64
C ALA A 102 -17.68 2.53 4.22
N VAL A 103 -16.65 2.38 3.40
CA VAL A 103 -16.59 2.93 2.03
C VAL A 103 -17.37 2.06 1.02
N GLN A 104 -17.65 0.80 1.35
CA GLN A 104 -18.30 -0.17 0.45
C GLN A 104 -19.62 0.31 -0.21
N PRO A 105 -20.51 1.06 0.46
CA PRO A 105 -21.74 1.55 -0.16
C PRO A 105 -21.51 2.59 -1.27
N CYS A 106 -20.38 3.30 -1.25
CA CYS A 106 -20.07 4.38 -2.19
C CYS A 106 -19.36 3.89 -3.46
N VAL A 107 -19.33 2.59 -3.71
CA VAL A 107 -18.67 2.00 -4.88
C VAL A 107 -19.60 0.99 -5.56
N ASP A 108 -19.41 0.83 -6.88
CA ASP A 108 -20.22 -0.09 -7.68
C ASP A 108 -19.97 -1.57 -7.32
N SER A 109 -20.85 -2.47 -7.78
CA SER A 109 -20.76 -3.91 -7.45
C SER A 109 -19.47 -4.59 -7.95
N ALA A 110 -18.90 -4.12 -9.06
CA ALA A 110 -17.62 -4.61 -9.55
C ALA A 110 -16.47 -4.17 -8.63
N ALA A 111 -16.56 -2.95 -8.09
CA ALA A 111 -15.63 -2.39 -7.13
C ALA A 111 -15.76 -3.08 -5.75
N GLN A 112 -16.96 -3.41 -5.28
CA GLN A 112 -17.15 -4.16 -4.03
C GLN A 112 -16.43 -5.53 -4.07
N ASN A 113 -16.55 -6.27 -5.17
CA ASN A 113 -15.82 -7.53 -5.34
C ASN A 113 -14.30 -7.32 -5.36
N GLN A 114 -13.83 -6.16 -5.83
CA GLN A 114 -12.41 -5.78 -5.79
C GLN A 114 -11.95 -5.38 -4.38
N MET A 115 -12.84 -4.94 -3.48
CA MET A 115 -12.50 -4.58 -2.09
C MET A 115 -12.09 -5.80 -1.29
N LEU A 116 -12.75 -6.95 -1.46
CA LEU A 116 -12.35 -8.20 -0.82
C LEU A 116 -10.93 -8.63 -1.23
N SER A 117 -10.60 -8.50 -2.52
CA SER A 117 -9.22 -8.72 -2.99
C SER A 117 -8.24 -7.71 -2.40
N ALA A 118 -8.65 -6.45 -2.23
CA ALA A 118 -7.81 -5.42 -1.61
C ALA A 118 -7.57 -5.70 -0.11
N GLN A 119 -8.60 -6.08 0.65
CA GLN A 119 -8.49 -6.52 2.05
C GLN A 119 -7.51 -7.69 2.16
N ASN A 120 -7.73 -8.75 1.38
CA ASN A 120 -6.84 -9.92 1.38
C ASN A 120 -5.40 -9.55 1.00
N SER A 121 -5.20 -8.65 0.04
CA SER A 121 -3.87 -8.16 -0.35
C SER A 121 -3.20 -7.35 0.77
N THR A 122 -3.97 -6.54 1.50
CA THR A 122 -3.46 -5.74 2.61
C THR A 122 -3.12 -6.61 3.82
N ASP A 123 -3.96 -7.58 4.15
CA ASP A 123 -3.69 -8.57 5.20
C ASP A 123 -2.40 -9.33 4.89
N GLN A 124 -2.27 -9.77 3.64
CA GLN A 124 -1.08 -10.41 3.11
C GLN A 124 0.15 -9.50 3.23
N LEU A 125 0.07 -8.24 2.82
CA LEU A 125 1.18 -7.30 2.97
C LEU A 125 1.63 -7.16 4.42
N ILE A 126 0.67 -7.03 5.35
CA ILE A 126 0.94 -6.96 6.79
C ILE A 126 1.61 -8.25 7.27
N ASP A 127 1.11 -9.42 6.85
CA ASP A 127 1.72 -10.73 7.19
C ASP A 127 3.11 -10.91 6.59
N PHE A 128 3.36 -10.35 5.40
CA PHE A 128 4.67 -10.37 4.78
C PHE A 128 5.65 -9.54 5.59
N VAL A 129 5.29 -8.31 5.96
CA VAL A 129 6.13 -7.41 6.76
C VAL A 129 6.36 -8.00 8.15
N CYS A 130 5.32 -8.53 8.78
CA CYS A 130 5.35 -9.12 10.12
C CYS A 130 5.72 -10.61 10.14
N TYR A 131 6.26 -11.14 9.04
CA TYR A 131 6.76 -12.49 9.01
C TYR A 131 7.85 -12.67 10.06
N LYS A 132 7.67 -13.67 10.94
CA LYS A 132 8.54 -13.92 12.10
C LYS A 132 8.80 -12.64 12.88
N ASP A 133 7.73 -12.06 13.43
CA ASP A 133 7.80 -10.87 14.28
C ASP A 133 8.49 -9.63 13.64
N GLY A 134 8.62 -9.60 12.31
CA GLY A 134 9.23 -8.47 11.59
C GLY A 134 10.65 -8.71 11.09
N ASP A 135 11.17 -9.93 11.13
CA ASP A 135 12.51 -10.30 10.60
C ASP A 135 12.78 -9.70 9.21
N ARG A 136 11.77 -9.74 8.33
CA ARG A 136 11.90 -9.26 6.95
C ARG A 136 12.14 -7.75 6.87
N ILE A 137 11.41 -6.96 7.65
CA ILE A 137 11.58 -5.51 7.66
C ILE A 137 12.84 -5.12 8.45
N ALA A 138 13.18 -5.85 9.51
CA ALA A 138 14.43 -5.70 10.24
C ALA A 138 15.64 -5.91 9.32
N LEU A 139 15.67 -7.02 8.58
CA LEU A 139 16.72 -7.33 7.62
C LEU A 139 16.81 -6.27 6.51
N PHE A 140 15.67 -5.85 5.97
CA PHE A 140 15.64 -4.79 4.95
C PHE A 140 16.28 -3.49 5.44
N ILE A 141 16.03 -3.08 6.69
CA ILE A 141 16.59 -1.85 7.26
C ILE A 141 18.07 -2.02 7.65
N ALA A 142 18.43 -3.19 8.19
CA ALA A 142 19.82 -3.52 8.53
C ALA A 142 20.72 -3.46 7.28
N GLU A 143 20.22 -3.93 6.14
CA GLU A 143 20.91 -3.95 4.85
C GLU A 143 20.74 -2.65 4.04
N GLU A 144 20.47 -1.53 4.72
CA GLU A 144 20.36 -0.19 4.13
C GLU A 144 19.30 -0.05 3.04
N GLY A 145 18.25 -0.87 3.10
CA GLY A 145 17.12 -0.82 2.17
C GLY A 145 16.50 0.56 2.01
N PRO A 146 16.16 1.30 3.09
CA PRO A 146 15.63 2.66 2.97
C PRO A 146 16.57 3.60 2.22
N GLN A 147 17.88 3.54 2.49
CA GLN A 147 18.91 4.37 1.87
C GLN A 147 19.06 4.03 0.38
N CYS A 148 19.03 2.74 0.03
CA CYS A 148 19.01 2.27 -1.35
C CYS A 148 17.80 2.81 -2.13
N PHE A 149 16.59 2.73 -1.55
CA PHE A 149 15.40 3.29 -2.19
C PHE A 149 15.49 4.80 -2.35
N GLN A 150 16.06 5.51 -1.37
CA GLN A 150 16.26 6.95 -1.44
C GLN A 150 17.27 7.34 -2.52
N SER A 151 18.39 6.63 -2.62
CA SER A 151 19.42 6.89 -3.64
C SER A 151 18.94 6.58 -5.06
N LYS A 152 18.05 5.59 -5.20
CA LYS A 152 17.42 5.20 -6.46
C LYS A 152 16.10 5.92 -6.77
N ALA A 153 15.70 6.91 -5.96
CA ALA A 153 14.38 7.54 -6.06
C ALA A 153 14.09 8.12 -7.46
N GLU A 154 15.06 8.79 -8.11
CA GLU A 154 14.87 9.34 -9.46
C GLU A 154 14.76 8.26 -10.53
N GLU A 155 15.51 7.17 -10.40
CA GLU A 155 15.45 6.03 -11.32
C GLU A 155 14.11 5.29 -11.17
N ILE A 156 13.62 5.15 -9.93
CA ILE A 156 12.30 4.59 -9.63
C ILE A 156 11.20 5.51 -10.16
N ARG A 157 11.33 6.83 -10.00
CA ARG A 157 10.42 7.81 -10.62
C ARG A 157 10.36 7.64 -12.13
N THR A 158 11.50 7.38 -12.77
CA THR A 158 11.56 7.10 -14.21
C THR A 158 10.79 5.83 -14.58
N CYS A 159 10.90 4.74 -13.80
CA CYS A 159 10.07 3.56 -13.99
C CYS A 159 8.56 3.89 -13.94
N LEU A 160 8.16 4.71 -12.97
CA LEU A 160 6.76 5.14 -12.81
C LEU A 160 6.29 6.03 -13.96
N THR A 161 7.11 6.97 -14.42
CA THR A 161 6.74 7.85 -15.53
C THR A 161 6.67 7.10 -16.85
N THR A 162 7.57 6.14 -17.12
CA THR A 162 7.50 5.26 -18.30
C THR A 162 6.27 4.35 -18.27
N ALA A 163 5.94 3.78 -17.10
CA ALA A 163 4.73 3.01 -16.93
C ALA A 163 3.47 3.88 -17.15
N LYS A 164 3.50 5.14 -16.70
CA LYS A 164 2.41 6.09 -16.87
C LYS A 164 2.29 6.62 -18.30
N SER A 165 3.39 6.89 -19.00
CA SER A 165 3.39 7.40 -20.39
C SER A 165 2.83 6.37 -21.38
N SER A 166 2.75 5.10 -20.99
CA SER A 166 1.99 4.07 -21.71
C SER A 166 0.48 4.37 -21.72
N PHE A 167 0.00 5.35 -20.95
CA PHE A 167 -1.41 5.75 -20.85
C PHE A 167 -1.53 7.28 -20.94
N SER A 168 -2.10 7.77 -22.04
CA SER A 168 -2.26 9.21 -22.28
C SER A 168 -3.29 9.86 -21.35
N ASP A 169 -4.22 9.09 -20.79
CA ASP A 169 -5.26 9.55 -19.87
C ASP A 169 -5.82 8.43 -18.98
N LEU A 170 -6.68 8.78 -18.01
CA LEU A 170 -7.31 7.82 -17.09
C LEU A 170 -8.28 6.87 -17.80
N GLU A 171 -8.84 7.30 -18.94
CA GLU A 171 -9.81 6.52 -19.73
C GLU A 171 -9.15 5.40 -20.52
N SER A 172 -7.94 5.62 -21.03
CA SER A 172 -7.13 4.58 -21.69
C SER A 172 -6.72 3.46 -20.72
N VAL A 173 -6.47 3.77 -19.45
CA VAL A 173 -6.22 2.75 -18.40
C VAL A 173 -7.46 1.89 -18.15
N LYS A 174 -8.66 2.49 -18.17
CA LYS A 174 -9.92 1.74 -17.96
C LYS A 174 -10.17 0.71 -19.06
N LYS A 175 -9.79 1.03 -20.30
CA LYS A 175 -9.97 0.18 -21.50
C LYS A 175 -9.04 -1.04 -21.54
N LEU A 176 -7.98 -1.08 -20.74
CA LEU A 176 -7.08 -2.24 -20.75
C LEU A 176 -7.77 -3.49 -20.23
N SER A 177 -7.47 -4.63 -20.87
CA SER A 177 -7.82 -5.94 -20.34
C SER A 177 -7.08 -6.23 -19.03
N LEU A 178 -7.59 -7.20 -18.25
CA LEU A 178 -6.93 -7.64 -17.02
C LEU A 178 -5.48 -8.09 -17.28
N ALA A 179 -5.28 -8.88 -18.33
CA ALA A 179 -3.96 -9.33 -18.77
C ALA A 179 -3.00 -8.16 -19.06
N GLN A 180 -3.45 -7.12 -19.79
CA GLN A 180 -2.62 -5.94 -20.07
C GLN A 180 -2.27 -5.17 -18.80
N LYS A 181 -3.21 -5.06 -17.87
CA LYS A 181 -2.97 -4.43 -16.56
C LYS A 181 -1.94 -5.21 -15.74
N CYS A 182 -2.01 -6.52 -15.77
CA CYS A 182 -1.11 -7.40 -15.04
C CYS A 182 0.29 -7.42 -15.65
N ALA A 183 0.42 -7.39 -16.98
CA ALA A 183 1.69 -7.23 -17.67
C ALA A 183 2.36 -5.90 -17.31
N LYS A 184 1.58 -4.82 -17.21
CA LYS A 184 2.10 -3.49 -16.83
C LYS A 184 2.57 -3.43 -15.38
N TYR A 185 1.91 -4.14 -14.48
CA TYR A 185 2.42 -4.35 -13.12
C TYR A 185 3.76 -5.10 -13.13
N ASP A 186 3.88 -6.15 -13.96
CA ASP A 186 5.11 -6.95 -14.07
C ASP A 186 6.27 -6.14 -14.66
N GLU A 187 6.01 -5.33 -15.70
CA GLU A 187 6.97 -4.38 -16.27
C GLU A 187 7.46 -3.37 -15.22
N LEU A 188 6.53 -2.74 -14.48
CA LEU A 188 6.87 -1.74 -13.47
C LEU A 188 7.67 -2.35 -12.31
N SER A 189 7.19 -3.47 -11.76
CA SER A 189 7.88 -4.14 -10.66
C SER A 189 9.27 -4.60 -11.06
N SER A 190 9.42 -5.16 -12.28
CA SER A 190 10.73 -5.56 -12.81
C SER A 190 11.66 -4.36 -12.97
N CYS A 191 11.17 -3.24 -13.53
CA CYS A 191 11.96 -2.01 -13.65
C CYS A 191 12.49 -1.55 -12.28
N ILE A 192 11.63 -1.51 -11.27
CA ILE A 192 12.02 -1.09 -9.91
C ILE A 192 13.05 -2.05 -9.31
N VAL A 193 12.82 -3.37 -9.40
CA VAL A 193 13.77 -4.38 -8.89
C VAL A 193 15.14 -4.20 -9.54
N THR A 194 15.20 -4.06 -10.86
CA THR A 194 16.46 -3.81 -11.58
C THR A 194 17.18 -2.55 -11.11
N LYS A 195 16.46 -1.49 -10.70
CA LYS A 195 17.11 -0.30 -10.13
C LYS A 195 17.72 -0.56 -8.76
N LEU A 196 17.04 -1.36 -7.94
CA LEU A 196 17.46 -1.71 -6.58
C LEU A 196 18.57 -2.76 -6.56
N GLU A 197 18.69 -3.60 -7.60
CA GLU A 197 19.85 -4.48 -7.79
C GLU A 197 21.16 -3.70 -7.96
N GLY A 198 21.09 -2.41 -8.32
CA GLY A 198 22.24 -1.52 -8.39
C GLY A 198 22.66 -0.89 -7.06
N CYS A 199 22.20 -1.43 -5.92
CA CYS A 199 22.62 -1.03 -4.57
C CYS A 199 23.76 -1.92 -4.05
N ASP A 200 24.41 -1.49 -2.97
CA ASP A 200 25.62 -2.15 -2.45
C ASP A 200 25.36 -3.58 -1.96
N THR A 201 24.14 -3.85 -1.50
CA THR A 201 23.70 -5.18 -1.10
C THR A 201 22.54 -5.64 -2.00
N PRO A 202 22.43 -6.94 -2.31
CA PRO A 202 21.31 -7.47 -3.11
C PRO A 202 20.00 -7.54 -2.32
N THR A 203 20.06 -7.39 -0.99
CA THR A 203 18.91 -7.59 -0.10
C THR A 203 17.73 -6.65 -0.42
N PRO A 204 17.90 -5.34 -0.62
CA PRO A 204 16.79 -4.44 -0.96
C PRO A 204 16.06 -4.84 -2.25
N GLY A 205 16.81 -5.24 -3.29
CA GLY A 205 16.26 -5.76 -4.54
C GLY A 205 15.48 -7.07 -4.34
N ASN A 206 16.08 -8.06 -3.68
CA ASN A 206 15.46 -9.35 -3.39
C ASN A 206 14.19 -9.22 -2.54
N MET A 207 14.20 -8.31 -1.56
CA MET A 207 13.06 -8.02 -0.70
C MET A 207 11.94 -7.32 -1.47
N ALA A 208 12.27 -6.35 -2.32
CA ALA A 208 11.31 -5.68 -3.19
C ALA A 208 10.67 -6.67 -4.19
N GLU A 209 11.48 -7.55 -4.81
CA GLU A 209 10.97 -8.58 -5.72
C GLU A 209 10.02 -9.53 -4.99
N SER A 210 10.42 -10.01 -3.81
CA SER A 210 9.61 -10.89 -2.96
C SER A 210 8.28 -10.23 -2.61
N LEU A 211 8.31 -8.94 -2.26
CA LEU A 211 7.11 -8.15 -1.98
C LEU A 211 6.21 -8.02 -3.21
N PHE A 212 6.76 -7.65 -4.38
CA PHE A 212 5.98 -7.50 -5.60
C PHE A 212 5.33 -8.81 -6.03
N ARG A 213 6.05 -9.94 -5.93
CA ARG A 213 5.50 -11.27 -6.21
C ARG A 213 4.37 -11.63 -5.23
N TYR A 214 4.55 -11.31 -3.95
CA TYR A 214 3.54 -11.57 -2.92
C TYR A 214 2.26 -10.75 -3.15
N VAL A 215 2.38 -9.45 -3.43
CA VAL A 215 1.26 -8.56 -3.77
C VAL A 215 0.58 -9.00 -5.06
N ARG A 216 1.34 -9.41 -6.08
CA ARG A 216 0.79 -9.95 -7.33
C ARG A 216 -0.12 -11.15 -7.06
N LYS A 217 0.33 -12.09 -6.22
CA LYS A 217 -0.40 -13.31 -5.86
C LYS A 217 -1.71 -13.03 -5.09
N GLY A 218 -1.74 -11.97 -4.28
CA GLY A 218 -2.95 -11.50 -3.58
C GLY A 218 -3.95 -10.75 -4.47
N SER A 219 -3.51 -10.34 -5.66
CA SER A 219 -4.30 -9.54 -6.58
C SER A 219 -5.09 -10.36 -7.59
N PHE A 220 -5.93 -9.70 -8.38
CA PHE A 220 -6.65 -10.30 -9.51
C PHE A 220 -5.71 -10.83 -10.60
N CYS A 221 -4.44 -10.42 -10.63
CA CYS A 221 -3.44 -10.93 -11.57
C CYS A 221 -3.03 -12.38 -11.30
N ASN A 222 -3.39 -12.93 -10.13
CA ASN A 222 -3.20 -14.35 -9.85
C ASN A 222 -4.16 -15.23 -10.66
N ALA A 223 -5.34 -14.71 -11.03
CA ALA A 223 -6.32 -15.46 -11.82
C ALA A 223 -5.95 -15.54 -13.32
N ASP A 224 -5.25 -14.52 -13.85
CA ASP A 224 -4.76 -14.51 -15.24
C ASP A 224 -3.59 -15.49 -15.47
N ALA A 225 -2.91 -15.95 -14.42
CA ALA A 225 -1.83 -16.95 -14.56
C ALA A 225 -2.32 -18.35 -14.96
N LYS A 226 -3.63 -18.54 -15.16
CA LYS A 226 -4.28 -19.80 -15.57
C LYS A 226 -5.03 -19.71 -16.91
N ALA A 227 -4.82 -18.67 -17.71
CA ALA A 227 -5.37 -18.55 -19.07
C ALA A 227 -4.28 -18.72 -20.12
#